data_AF-A0A3D3Q6Z1-F1
#
_entry.id   AF-A0A3D3Q6Z1-F1
#
_cell.length_a   1.000
_cell.length_b   1.000
_cell.length_c   1.000
_cell.angle_alpha   90.00
_cell.angle_beta   90.00
_cell.angle_gamma   90.00
#
_symmetry.space_group_name_H-M   'P 1'
#
loop_
_entity.id
_entity.type
_entity.pdbx_description
1 polymer ?
#
loop_
_entity_poly.entity_id
_entity_poly.type
_entity_poly.pdbx_seq_one_letter_code
_entity_poly.pdbx_strand_id
1 'polypeptide(L)'
;GRLAAEALPNEIVYAGFSLGVMPAQMLAQTRRGTKGALLFHGCFPTSEFGGTWPQGVPLQIHMMDADEWALPPNEDLEVARQLAETIPSAELFLYPGDRHLFADNSLPDYD
;
A
#
# COMPACT_ATOMS: atom_id res chain seq x y z
N GLY A 1 9.72 -5.98 -9.13
CA GLY A 1 9.83 -5.92 -7.66
C GLY A 1 11.19 -6.39 -7.17
N ARG A 2 11.33 -7.68 -6.81
CA ARG A 2 12.53 -8.21 -6.11
C ARG A 2 13.85 -7.93 -6.83
N LEU A 3 13.97 -8.33 -8.10
CA LEU A 3 15.20 -8.13 -8.89
C LEU A 3 15.65 -6.66 -8.92
N ALA A 4 14.70 -5.73 -9.11
CA ALA A 4 15.00 -4.30 -9.13
C ALA A 4 15.49 -3.77 -7.77
N ALA A 5 15.05 -4.39 -6.68
CA ALA A 5 15.45 -3.99 -5.34
C ALA A 5 16.82 -4.57 -4.94
N GLU A 6 17.28 -5.69 -5.50
CA GLU A 6 18.48 -6.42 -5.03
C GLU A 6 19.73 -5.53 -4.86
N ALA A 7 19.95 -4.60 -5.79
CA ALA A 7 21.09 -3.68 -5.76
C ALA A 7 20.89 -2.45 -4.86
N LEU A 8 19.69 -2.21 -4.34
CA LEU A 8 19.40 -1.09 -3.44
C LEU A 8 19.98 -1.36 -2.04
N PRO A 9 20.35 -0.31 -1.28
CA PRO A 9 20.68 -0.46 0.13
C PRO A 9 19.47 -0.96 0.94
N ASN A 10 19.75 -1.48 2.14
CA ASN A 10 18.71 -1.66 3.15
C ASN A 10 18.31 -0.31 3.75
N GLU A 11 17.40 -0.32 4.72
CA GLU A 11 17.00 0.91 5.42
C GLU A 11 16.26 1.92 4.53
N ILE A 12 15.42 1.41 3.64
CA ILE A 12 14.62 2.21 2.71
C ILE A 12 13.12 2.07 2.97
N VAL A 13 12.37 3.05 2.47
CA VAL A 13 10.89 3.07 2.42
C VAL A 13 10.44 2.63 1.04
N TYR A 14 9.38 1.82 0.97
CA TYR A 14 8.77 1.41 -0.29
C TYR A 14 7.48 2.17 -0.54
N ALA A 15 7.39 2.84 -1.69
CA ALA A 15 6.15 3.45 -2.15
C ALA A 15 5.61 2.67 -3.35
N GLY A 16 4.31 2.38 -3.35
CA GLY A 16 3.63 1.70 -4.43
C GLY A 16 2.37 2.44 -4.83
N PHE A 17 2.12 2.48 -6.13
CA PHE A 17 1.01 3.20 -6.76
C PHE A 17 0.19 2.19 -7.58
N SER A 18 -1.07 1.96 -7.20
CA SER A 18 -2.01 1.08 -7.91
C SER A 18 -1.40 -0.32 -7.98
N LEU A 19 -1.23 -0.93 -9.15
CA LEU A 19 -0.53 -2.21 -9.28
C LEU A 19 0.90 -2.21 -8.71
N GLY A 20 1.53 -1.04 -8.60
CA GLY A 20 2.83 -0.86 -7.94
C GLY A 20 2.81 -1.16 -6.43
N VAL A 21 1.65 -1.21 -5.78
CA VAL A 21 1.52 -1.61 -4.36
C VAL A 21 1.91 -3.05 -4.14
N MET A 22 1.67 -3.94 -5.10
CA MET A 22 2.02 -5.36 -4.99
C MET A 22 3.53 -5.58 -4.72
N PRO A 23 4.46 -5.09 -5.57
CA PRO A 23 5.88 -5.24 -5.28
C PRO A 23 6.34 -4.39 -4.08
N ALA A 24 5.75 -3.20 -3.84
CA ALA A 24 6.13 -2.35 -2.73
C ALA A 24 5.81 -3.01 -1.38
N GLN A 25 4.59 -3.51 -1.22
CA GLN A 25 4.12 -4.17 0.00
C GLN A 25 4.86 -5.49 0.25
N MET A 26 5.01 -6.32 -0.80
CA MET A 26 5.80 -7.55 -0.72
C MET A 26 7.23 -7.26 -0.23
N LEU A 27 7.90 -6.25 -0.79
CA LEU A 27 9.26 -5.88 -0.36
C LEU A 27 9.26 -5.35 1.08
N ALA A 28 8.30 -4.48 1.43
CA ALA A 28 8.20 -3.95 2.78
C ALA A 28 8.05 -5.05 3.83
N GLN A 29 7.22 -6.07 3.55
CA GLN A 29 6.98 -7.20 4.44
C GLN A 29 8.15 -8.19 4.54
N THR A 30 8.87 -8.42 3.45
CA THR A 30 9.81 -9.55 3.36
C THR A 30 11.29 -9.15 3.40
N ARG A 31 11.63 -7.91 3.08
CA ARG A 31 13.02 -7.45 3.05
C ARG A 31 13.45 -6.91 4.42
N ARG A 32 14.61 -7.39 4.89
CA ARG A 32 15.21 -6.93 6.14
C ARG A 32 15.61 -5.45 6.05
N GLY A 33 15.34 -4.72 7.12
CA GLY A 33 15.71 -3.32 7.24
C GLY A 33 14.72 -2.36 6.58
N THR A 34 13.54 -2.78 6.14
CA THR A 34 12.46 -1.85 5.72
C THR A 34 12.23 -0.79 6.79
N LYS A 35 12.11 0.48 6.36
CA LYS A 35 11.81 1.62 7.25
C LYS A 35 10.36 2.08 7.21
N GLY A 36 9.59 1.64 6.23
CA GLY A 36 8.17 1.92 6.12
C GLY A 36 7.63 1.57 4.75
N ALA A 37 6.31 1.68 4.60
CA ALA A 37 5.62 1.57 3.33
C ALA A 37 4.57 2.68 3.15
N LEU A 38 4.45 3.18 1.93
CA LEU A 38 3.37 4.06 1.47
C LEU A 38 2.64 3.34 0.32
N LEU A 39 1.38 2.98 0.53
CA LEU A 39 0.56 2.29 -0.46
C LEU A 39 -0.53 3.23 -0.93
N PHE A 40 -0.49 3.61 -2.19
CA PHE A 40 -1.50 4.46 -2.80
C PHE A 40 -2.42 3.60 -3.67
N HIS A 41 -3.72 3.84 -3.53
CA HIS A 41 -4.79 3.30 -4.38
C HIS A 41 -4.69 1.78 -4.58
N GLY A 42 -4.53 1.07 -3.46
CA GLY A 42 -4.58 -0.39 -3.38
C GLY A 42 -3.74 -0.92 -2.23
N CYS A 43 -4.09 -2.11 -1.74
CA CYS A 43 -3.29 -2.86 -0.77
C CYS A 43 -3.73 -4.33 -0.75
N PHE A 44 -2.92 -5.20 -0.15
CA PHE A 44 -3.21 -6.64 -0.06
C PHE A 44 -3.24 -7.11 1.40
N PRO A 45 -3.98 -8.18 1.73
CA PRO A 45 -3.83 -8.84 3.02
C PRO A 45 -2.37 -9.28 3.21
N THR A 46 -1.83 -9.18 4.43
CA THR A 46 -0.42 -9.55 4.64
C THR A 46 -0.14 -11.02 4.31
N SER A 47 -1.16 -11.88 4.43
CA SER A 47 -1.13 -13.30 4.06
C SER A 47 -0.78 -13.55 2.60
N GLU A 48 -1.07 -12.59 1.70
CA GLU A 48 -0.70 -12.67 0.27
C GLU A 48 0.82 -12.85 0.09
N PHE A 49 1.61 -12.29 1.01
CA PHE A 49 3.07 -12.38 0.98
C PHE A 49 3.65 -13.32 2.06
N GLY A 50 2.81 -14.19 2.62
CA GLY A 50 3.25 -15.32 3.44
C GLY A 50 3.66 -14.99 4.89
N GLY A 51 3.33 -13.81 5.42
CA GLY A 51 3.69 -13.42 6.79
C GLY A 51 2.86 -12.29 7.38
N THR A 52 3.13 -11.96 8.65
CA THR A 52 2.57 -10.77 9.31
C THR A 52 3.29 -9.52 8.84
N TRP A 53 2.70 -8.34 9.08
CA TRP A 53 3.44 -7.10 8.94
C TRP A 53 4.66 -7.07 9.89
N PRO A 54 5.83 -6.54 9.47
CA PRO A 54 6.99 -6.45 10.35
C PRO A 54 6.74 -5.52 11.54
N GLN A 55 7.08 -5.98 12.74
CA GLN A 55 6.85 -5.24 13.97
C GLN A 55 7.56 -3.87 13.94
N GLY A 56 6.81 -2.80 14.21
CA GLY A 56 7.34 -1.44 14.32
C GLY A 56 7.66 -0.77 12.99
N VAL A 57 7.38 -1.40 11.84
CA VAL A 57 7.52 -0.77 10.53
C VAL A 57 6.25 0.04 10.23
N PRO A 58 6.35 1.38 10.03
CA PRO A 58 5.20 2.20 9.67
C PRO A 58 4.57 1.80 8.32
N LEU A 59 3.25 1.87 8.24
CA LEU A 59 2.48 1.66 7.02
C LEU A 59 1.48 2.80 6.85
N GLN A 60 1.45 3.42 5.68
CA GLN A 60 0.36 4.32 5.31
C GLN A 60 -0.34 3.80 4.07
N ILE A 61 -1.67 3.82 4.10
CA ILE A 61 -2.53 3.44 2.99
C ILE A 61 -3.37 4.66 2.62
N HIS A 62 -3.35 5.04 1.35
CA HIS A 62 -3.98 6.23 0.81
C HIS A 62 -4.98 5.84 -0.28
N MET A 63 -6.27 6.03 -0.04
CA MET A 63 -7.32 5.62 -0.97
C MET A 63 -8.48 6.62 -0.97
N MET A 64 -9.23 6.68 -2.07
CA MET A 64 -10.52 7.36 -2.09
C MET A 64 -11.64 6.40 -1.68
N ASP A 65 -12.68 6.91 -1.01
CA ASP A 65 -13.75 6.09 -0.41
C ASP A 65 -14.76 5.50 -1.40
N ALA A 66 -14.87 6.07 -2.59
CA ALA A 66 -15.71 5.59 -3.67
C ALA A 66 -14.91 5.13 -4.90
N ASP A 67 -13.61 4.84 -4.76
CA ASP A 67 -12.79 4.28 -5.85
C ASP A 67 -13.32 2.90 -6.28
N GLU A 68 -13.83 2.81 -7.51
CA GLU A 68 -14.41 1.59 -8.08
C GLU A 68 -13.42 0.40 -8.12
N TRP A 69 -12.11 0.68 -8.15
CA TRP A 69 -11.09 -0.37 -8.10
C TRP A 69 -10.86 -0.90 -6.68
N ALA A 70 -11.19 -0.12 -5.66
CA ALA A 70 -11.04 -0.49 -4.25
C ALA A 70 -12.29 -1.16 -3.67
N LEU A 71 -13.43 -0.94 -4.32
CA LEU A 71 -14.73 -1.50 -3.99
C LEU A 71 -14.90 -2.91 -4.61
N PRO A 72 -16.02 -3.62 -4.34
CA PRO A 72 -16.27 -4.91 -4.95
C PRO A 72 -16.13 -4.85 -6.49
N PRO A 73 -15.43 -5.82 -7.10
CA PRO A 73 -15.07 -7.14 -6.53
C PRO A 73 -13.71 -7.24 -5.84
N ASN A 74 -12.87 -6.19 -5.84
CA ASN A 74 -11.50 -6.29 -5.34
C ASN A 74 -11.43 -6.17 -3.81
N GLU A 75 -12.28 -5.34 -3.22
CA GLU A 75 -12.42 -5.16 -1.77
C GLU A 75 -11.16 -4.60 -1.07
N ASP A 76 -10.23 -3.97 -1.79
CA ASP A 76 -9.02 -3.36 -1.23
C ASP A 76 -9.32 -2.38 -0.09
N LEU A 77 -10.46 -1.66 -0.12
CA LEU A 77 -10.85 -0.77 0.96
C LEU A 77 -11.12 -1.53 2.27
N GLU A 78 -11.74 -2.71 2.20
CA GLU A 78 -11.99 -3.53 3.38
C GLU A 78 -10.68 -4.10 3.92
N VAL A 79 -9.80 -4.56 3.02
CA VAL A 79 -8.43 -4.97 3.37
C VAL A 79 -7.69 -3.82 4.07
N ALA A 80 -7.77 -2.59 3.55
CA ALA A 80 -7.11 -1.43 4.13
C ALA A 80 -7.60 -1.13 5.55
N ARG A 81 -8.91 -1.23 5.80
CA ARG A 81 -9.50 -1.09 7.14
C ARG A 81 -8.97 -2.17 8.08
N GLN A 82 -8.97 -3.43 7.64
CA GLN A 82 -8.46 -4.54 8.44
C GLN A 82 -6.97 -4.37 8.78
N LEU A 83 -6.14 -3.92 7.83
CA LEU A 83 -4.73 -3.64 8.08
C LEU A 83 -4.54 -2.53 9.12
N ALA A 84 -5.29 -1.43 9.00
CA ALA A 84 -5.24 -0.32 9.96
C ALA A 84 -5.72 -0.72 11.37
N GLU A 85 -6.69 -1.62 11.47
CA GLU A 85 -7.16 -2.14 12.76
C GLU A 85 -6.17 -3.13 13.41
N THR A 86 -5.48 -3.94 12.61
CA THR A 86 -4.68 -5.06 13.11
C THR A 86 -3.19 -4.77 13.25
N ILE A 87 -2.67 -3.79 12.51
CA ILE A 87 -1.25 -3.39 12.52
C ILE A 87 -1.14 -2.08 13.31
N PRO A 88 -0.55 -2.07 14.52
CA PRO A 88 -0.50 -0.87 15.36
C PRO A 88 0.23 0.34 14.75
N SER A 89 1.09 0.09 13.76
CA SER A 89 1.86 1.11 13.03
C SER A 89 1.28 1.44 11.66
N ALA A 90 0.05 0.99 11.36
CA ALA A 90 -0.65 1.29 10.13
C ALA A 90 -1.62 2.46 10.29
N GLU A 91 -1.66 3.33 9.29
CA GLU A 91 -2.59 4.45 9.19
C GLU A 91 -3.32 4.36 7.84
N LEU A 92 -4.66 4.46 7.88
CA LEU A 92 -5.50 4.58 6.68
C LEU A 92 -5.93 6.03 6.50
N PHE A 93 -5.47 6.63 5.41
CA PHE A 93 -5.92 7.92 4.92
C PHE A 93 -6.98 7.70 3.84
N LEU A 94 -8.22 8.01 4.19
CA LEU A 94 -9.36 7.88 3.31
C LEU A 94 -9.82 9.28 2.85
N TYR A 95 -9.78 9.51 1.55
CA TYR A 95 -10.16 10.76 0.92
C TYR A 95 -11.58 10.67 0.34
N PRO A 96 -12.40 11.73 0.41
CA PRO A 96 -13.67 11.75 -0.28
C PRO A 96 -13.45 11.79 -1.79
N GLY A 97 -14.01 10.84 -2.55
CA GLY A 97 -13.92 10.84 -4.01
C GLY A 97 -14.03 9.47 -4.65
N ASP A 98 -14.04 9.41 -5.99
CA ASP A 98 -14.23 8.20 -6.78
C ASP A 98 -13.04 7.86 -7.71
N ARG A 99 -11.92 8.59 -7.59
CA ARG A 99 -10.78 8.48 -8.49
C ARG A 99 -9.76 7.47 -7.99
N HIS A 100 -9.20 6.69 -8.91
CA HIS A 100 -8.17 5.71 -8.59
C HIS A 100 -6.77 6.34 -8.57
N LEU A 101 -6.42 7.14 -9.58
CA LEU A 101 -5.07 7.67 -9.76
C LEU A 101 -4.94 9.14 -9.32
N PHE A 102 -5.52 9.48 -8.18
CA PHE A 102 -5.63 10.86 -7.69
C PHE A 102 -4.30 11.56 -7.39
N ALA A 103 -3.19 10.81 -7.27
CA ALA A 103 -1.87 11.37 -7.04
C ALA A 103 -1.10 11.75 -8.34
N ASP A 104 -1.64 11.45 -9.53
CA ASP A 104 -0.98 11.67 -10.81
C ASP A 104 -1.50 12.94 -11.52
N ASN A 105 -0.73 14.03 -11.45
CA ASN A 105 -1.09 15.33 -12.02
C ASN A 105 -1.14 15.40 -13.55
N SER A 106 -0.79 14.31 -14.25
CA SER A 106 -0.92 14.21 -15.70
C SER A 106 -2.28 13.67 -16.15
N LEU A 107 -3.09 13.15 -15.22
CA LEU A 107 -4.38 12.52 -15.50
C LEU A 107 -5.55 13.43 -15.09
N PRO A 108 -6.73 13.26 -15.72
CA PRO A 108 -7.97 13.91 -15.28
C PRO A 108 -8.39 13.56 -13.85
N ASP A 109 -7.84 12.48 -13.30
CA ASP A 109 -8.16 11.94 -11.98
C ASP A 109 -7.44 12.67 -10.83
N TYR A 110 -6.49 13.57 -11.12
CA TYR A 110 -5.69 14.30 -10.12
C TYR A 110 -6.53 15.19 -9.19
N ASP A 111 -6.20 15.20 -7.89
CA ASP A 111 -6.77 16.08 -6.85
C ASP A 111 -5.66 16.69 -5.96
#